data_AF-A0A1I7UTQ8-F1
#
_entry.id   AF-A0A1I7UTQ8-F1
#
_cell.length_a   1.000
_cell.length_b   1.000
_cell.length_c   1.000
_cell.angle_alpha   90.00
_cell.angle_beta   90.00
_cell.angle_gamma   90.00
#
_symmetry.space_group_name_H-M   'P 1'
#
loop_
_entity.id
_entity.type
_entity.pdbx_description
1 polymer ?
#
loop_
_entity_poly.entity_id
_entity_poly.type
_entity_poly.pdbx_seq_one_letter_code
_entity_poly.pdbx_strand_id
1 'polypeptide(L)'
;MNLLHLPLLPLIQIFKNMDFREKFLISLMSKRANKTLKKTAVPIELSFQLASILYIHSKPYDISDPIRESKVNDEASDHLIRGEKMSLSLYPDGVSLQDQSLQKQLLLAQYVLDTFTKLSIHAIFSEPILPSTALEFMKLINQKKASIQSFYYDIDSESSEFIPRILDECIEVTDSILIHADFPDDFIYTPPRPFKVRELRVSERTNWLNLESFMNCRRISLQLGKNTNRTPQSWNTFFRNWLESDTRLEDFSCIYVEDTDFPLIVDGLSNEGTKERFGGAEEWIDVKRRDGSEFVIGRSLNAIHIWTKQAHLKHLLKQEELLFMR
;
A
#
# COMPACT_ATOMS: atom_id res chain seq x y z
N MET A 1 -11.05 14.63 37.16
CA MET A 1 -11.61 13.45 36.46
C MET A 1 -11.37 12.21 37.32
N ASN A 2 -12.42 11.62 37.89
CA ASN A 2 -12.29 10.50 38.85
C ASN A 2 -12.04 9.14 38.18
N LEU A 3 -12.03 9.08 36.85
CA LEU A 3 -11.90 7.85 36.08
C LEU A 3 -10.67 7.03 36.48
N LEU A 4 -9.51 7.68 36.69
CA LEU A 4 -8.25 7.00 37.01
C LEU A 4 -8.16 6.42 38.43
N HIS A 5 -9.21 6.58 39.25
CA HIS A 5 -9.35 5.93 40.55
C HIS A 5 -10.05 4.57 40.46
N LEU A 6 -10.66 4.25 39.33
CA LEU A 6 -11.28 2.95 39.12
C LEU A 6 -10.23 1.82 39.09
N PRO A 7 -10.60 0.58 39.48
CA PRO A 7 -9.74 -0.57 39.30
C PRO A 7 -9.38 -0.81 37.82
N LEU A 8 -8.28 -1.54 37.59
CA LEU A 8 -7.73 -1.74 36.24
C LEU A 8 -8.70 -2.43 35.28
N LEU A 9 -9.46 -3.43 35.75
CA LEU A 9 -10.38 -4.20 34.90
C LEU A 9 -11.53 -3.34 34.34
N PRO A 10 -12.26 -2.55 35.16
CA PRO A 10 -13.20 -1.55 34.66
C PRO A 10 -12.57 -0.56 33.68
N LEU A 11 -11.35 -0.09 33.95
CA LEU A 11 -10.65 0.84 33.04
C LEU A 11 -10.38 0.25 31.66
N ILE A 12 -9.99 -1.04 31.60
CA ILE A 12 -9.82 -1.75 30.33
C ILE A 12 -11.14 -1.76 29.54
N GLN A 13 -12.26 -2.07 30.21
CA GLN A 13 -13.57 -2.10 29.53
C GLN A 13 -14.01 -0.71 29.08
N ILE A 14 -13.79 0.32 29.89
CA ILE A 14 -14.12 1.70 29.51
C ILE A 14 -13.31 2.12 28.29
N PHE A 15 -11.98 1.96 28.32
CA PHE A 15 -11.15 2.35 27.19
C PHE A 15 -11.38 1.49 25.94
N LYS A 16 -11.80 0.22 26.09
CA LYS A 16 -12.20 -0.59 24.94
C LYS A 16 -13.39 0.02 24.18
N ASN A 17 -14.34 0.64 24.90
CA ASN A 17 -15.56 1.23 24.33
C ASN A 17 -15.40 2.70 23.93
N MET A 18 -14.28 3.34 24.26
CA MET A 18 -13.98 4.71 23.83
C MET A 18 -13.53 4.77 22.38
N ASP A 19 -13.91 5.84 21.70
CA ASP A 19 -13.43 6.13 20.34
C ASP A 19 -11.97 6.62 20.34
N PHE A 20 -11.43 6.91 19.15
CA PHE A 20 -10.05 7.38 19.03
C PHE A 20 -9.88 8.76 19.67
N ARG A 21 -10.83 9.68 19.44
CA ARG A 21 -10.80 11.04 19.98
C ARG A 21 -10.74 11.07 21.48
N GLU A 22 -11.60 10.32 22.14
CA GLU A 22 -11.66 10.23 23.60
C GLU A 22 -10.34 9.72 24.17
N LYS A 23 -9.78 8.65 23.57
CA LYS A 23 -8.48 8.10 23.97
C LYS A 23 -7.36 9.11 23.79
N PHE A 24 -7.32 9.80 22.65
CA PHE A 24 -6.33 10.82 22.35
C PHE A 24 -6.43 12.01 23.31
N LEU A 25 -7.63 12.51 23.58
CA LEU A 25 -7.83 13.59 24.56
C LEU A 25 -7.40 13.16 25.97
N ILE A 26 -7.75 11.94 26.40
CA ILE A 26 -7.32 11.38 27.69
C ILE A 26 -5.80 11.31 27.79
N SER A 27 -5.10 10.93 26.71
CA SER A 27 -3.64 10.87 26.72
C SER A 27 -2.97 12.23 26.89
N LEU A 28 -3.67 13.33 26.53
CA LEU A 28 -3.21 14.70 26.73
C LEU A 28 -3.42 15.22 28.15
N MET A 29 -4.38 14.68 28.90
CA MET A 29 -4.75 15.23 30.22
C MET A 29 -3.65 15.11 31.27
N SER A 30 -2.91 13.98 31.32
CA SER A 30 -1.82 13.80 32.26
C SER A 30 -0.90 12.64 31.89
N LYS A 31 0.33 12.66 32.42
CA LYS A 31 1.28 11.53 32.31
C LYS A 31 0.69 10.23 32.86
N ARG A 32 -0.10 10.30 33.94
CA ARG A 32 -0.77 9.14 34.55
C ARG A 32 -1.85 8.59 33.61
N ALA A 33 -2.69 9.44 33.04
CA ALA A 33 -3.73 9.04 32.09
C ALA A 33 -3.12 8.32 30.88
N ASN A 34 -2.09 8.91 30.28
CA ASN A 34 -1.37 8.31 29.16
C ASN A 34 -0.76 6.95 29.54
N LYS A 35 -0.08 6.85 30.68
CA LYS A 35 0.49 5.57 31.15
C LYS A 35 -0.58 4.50 31.37
N THR A 36 -1.74 4.88 31.89
CA THR A 36 -2.88 3.95 32.06
C THR A 36 -3.41 3.50 30.70
N LEU A 37 -3.59 4.42 29.74
CA LEU A 37 -4.04 4.12 28.39
C LEU A 37 -3.10 3.13 27.70
N LYS A 38 -1.79 3.36 27.73
CA LYS A 38 -0.78 2.44 27.18
C LYS A 38 -0.87 1.02 27.73
N LYS A 39 -1.15 0.88 29.03
CA LYS A 39 -1.28 -0.44 29.70
C LYS A 39 -2.56 -1.18 29.35
N THR A 40 -3.60 -0.44 29.03
CA THR A 40 -4.95 -0.95 28.77
C THR A 40 -5.30 -0.90 27.29
N ALA A 41 -4.31 -0.58 26.44
CA ALA A 41 -4.45 -0.44 25.00
C ALA A 41 -4.89 -1.77 24.37
N VAL A 42 -6.00 -1.67 23.65
CA VAL A 42 -6.47 -2.68 22.70
C VAL A 42 -5.72 -2.43 21.37
N PRO A 43 -5.44 -3.48 20.58
CA PRO A 43 -4.95 -3.28 19.22
C PRO A 43 -5.82 -2.27 18.47
N ILE A 44 -5.16 -1.35 17.78
CA ILE A 44 -5.83 -0.33 16.98
C ILE A 44 -5.10 -0.21 15.65
N GLU A 45 -5.88 -0.10 14.60
CA GLU A 45 -5.41 0.18 13.26
C GLU A 45 -5.46 1.69 13.05
N LEU A 46 -4.36 2.27 12.61
CA LEU A 46 -4.26 3.70 12.34
C LEU A 46 -3.73 3.91 10.94
N SER A 47 -4.30 4.84 10.19
CA SER A 47 -3.62 5.37 9.02
C SER A 47 -3.12 6.78 9.26
N PHE A 48 -1.89 7.01 8.82
CA PHE A 48 -1.21 8.29 8.84
C PHE A 48 -1.10 8.76 7.39
N GLN A 49 -1.77 9.86 7.08
CA GLN A 49 -1.69 10.52 5.79
C GLN A 49 -0.90 11.81 5.96
N LEU A 50 0.31 11.81 5.44
CA LEU A 50 1.19 12.96 5.38
C LEU A 50 1.01 13.59 4.00
N ALA A 51 0.52 14.83 3.98
CA ALA A 51 0.37 15.68 2.81
C ALA A 51 0.74 17.13 3.22
N SER A 52 0.02 18.13 2.70
CA SER A 52 0.15 19.52 3.18
C SER A 52 -0.14 19.65 4.67
N ILE A 53 -1.02 18.79 5.18
CA ILE A 53 -1.30 18.59 6.60
C ILE A 53 -1.27 17.10 6.95
N LEU A 54 -1.11 16.80 8.25
CA LEU A 54 -1.12 15.44 8.75
C LEU A 54 -2.53 15.06 9.20
N TYR A 55 -3.05 13.98 8.63
CA TYR A 55 -4.27 13.32 9.09
C TYR A 55 -3.93 11.97 9.73
N ILE A 56 -4.52 11.69 10.88
CA ILE A 56 -4.42 10.41 11.57
C ILE A 56 -5.83 9.92 11.83
N HIS A 57 -6.16 8.71 11.40
CA HIS A 57 -7.48 8.13 11.59
C HIS A 57 -7.40 6.66 11.98
N SER A 58 -8.45 6.17 12.65
CA SER A 58 -8.56 4.83 13.20
C SER A 58 -9.29 3.83 12.30
N LYS A 59 -9.42 4.17 11.03
CA LYS A 59 -9.96 3.30 9.98
C LYS A 59 -8.91 3.09 8.90
N PRO A 60 -8.91 1.92 8.23
CA PRO A 60 -8.12 1.73 7.03
C PRO A 60 -8.53 2.78 6.00
N TYR A 61 -7.53 3.34 5.35
CA TYR A 61 -7.73 4.21 4.21
C TYR A 61 -8.34 3.41 3.05
N ASP A 62 -9.53 3.81 2.63
CA ASP A 62 -10.13 3.33 1.41
C ASP A 62 -9.78 4.30 0.28
N ILE A 63 -8.94 3.87 -0.66
CA ILE A 63 -8.56 4.68 -1.84
C ILE A 63 -9.81 5.11 -2.63
N SER A 64 -10.89 4.32 -2.58
CA SER A 64 -12.15 4.61 -3.28
C SER A 64 -13.07 5.58 -2.53
N ASP A 65 -12.83 5.78 -1.24
CA ASP A 65 -13.42 6.85 -0.43
C ASP A 65 -12.28 7.78 0.00
N PRO A 66 -11.67 8.52 -0.96
CA PRO A 66 -10.59 9.46 -0.64
C PRO A 66 -11.15 10.35 0.42
N ILE A 67 -10.65 10.18 1.66
CA ILE A 67 -11.22 10.70 2.91
C ILE A 67 -11.92 11.97 2.52
N ARG A 68 -13.26 11.91 2.41
CA ARG A 68 -14.04 13.11 2.10
C ARG A 68 -13.46 14.12 3.06
N GLU A 69 -12.76 15.13 2.54
CA GLU A 69 -12.32 16.28 3.30
C GLU A 69 -13.58 16.73 3.98
N SER A 70 -13.80 16.22 5.19
CA SER A 70 -15.16 16.06 5.64
C SER A 70 -15.53 17.50 5.88
N LYS A 71 -16.49 17.98 5.08
CA LYS A 71 -17.07 19.33 5.11
C LYS A 71 -17.72 19.58 6.46
N VAL A 72 -16.93 19.46 7.52
CA VAL A 72 -17.31 19.57 8.90
C VAL A 72 -16.51 20.77 9.35
N ASN A 73 -17.25 21.83 9.62
CA ASN A 73 -16.80 23.10 10.18
C ASN A 73 -16.24 22.92 11.60
N ASP A 74 -15.43 21.89 11.86
CA ASP A 74 -14.92 21.60 13.18
C ASP A 74 -13.80 22.57 13.52
N GLU A 75 -14.09 23.43 14.49
CA GLU A 75 -13.19 24.46 15.00
C GLU A 75 -11.88 23.80 15.45
N ALA A 76 -10.79 24.18 14.79
CA ALA A 76 -9.47 23.82 15.24
C ALA A 76 -9.21 24.44 16.61
N SER A 77 -8.66 23.66 17.52
CA SER A 77 -8.35 24.13 18.87
C SER A 77 -6.90 23.86 19.23
N ASP A 78 -6.36 24.76 20.06
CA ASP A 78 -4.96 24.72 20.44
C ASP A 78 -4.72 23.67 21.53
N HIS A 79 -3.81 22.74 21.27
CA HIS A 79 -3.37 21.71 22.21
C HIS A 79 -1.86 21.74 22.41
N LEU A 80 -1.41 21.30 23.58
CA LEU A 80 0.02 21.16 23.89
C LEU A 80 0.46 19.70 23.70
N ILE A 81 1.25 19.44 22.66
CA ILE A 81 1.87 18.15 22.40
C ILE A 81 3.34 18.24 22.77
N ARG A 82 3.72 17.60 23.88
CA ARG A 82 5.11 17.65 24.42
C ARG A 82 5.65 19.06 24.65
N GLY A 83 4.75 20.00 24.97
CA GLY A 83 5.09 21.41 25.19
C GLY A 83 5.01 22.27 23.93
N GLU A 84 4.87 21.66 22.75
CA GLU A 84 4.65 22.39 21.50
C GLU A 84 3.16 22.67 21.31
N LYS A 85 2.83 23.93 21.01
CA LYS A 85 1.45 24.36 20.73
C LYS A 85 1.08 23.97 19.29
N MET A 86 0.03 23.17 19.15
CA MET A 86 -0.47 22.67 17.87
C MET A 86 -1.95 22.95 17.71
N SER A 87 -2.35 23.41 16.53
CA SER A 87 -3.77 23.58 16.18
C SER A 87 -4.31 22.27 15.62
N LEU A 88 -5.21 21.61 16.34
CA LEU A 88 -5.76 20.30 15.96
C LEU A 88 -7.27 20.39 15.72
N SER A 89 -7.75 19.67 14.71
CA SER A 89 -9.17 19.33 14.57
C SER A 89 -9.36 17.87 14.97
N LEU A 90 -10.38 17.59 15.79
CA LEU A 90 -10.60 16.30 16.42
C LEU A 90 -11.92 15.68 15.96
N TYR A 91 -11.85 14.49 15.39
CA TYR A 91 -12.99 13.73 14.88
C TYR A 91 -13.15 12.46 15.71
N PRO A 92 -14.36 11.88 15.85
CA PRO A 92 -14.55 10.64 16.62
C PRO A 92 -13.53 9.53 16.28
N ASP A 93 -13.19 9.41 15.00
CA ASP A 93 -12.26 8.42 14.46
C ASP A 93 -10.87 8.96 14.11
N GLY A 94 -10.54 10.24 14.37
CA GLY A 94 -9.25 10.79 13.94
C GLY A 94 -8.85 12.15 14.51
N VAL A 95 -7.69 12.63 14.07
CA VAL A 95 -7.16 13.97 14.35
C VAL A 95 -6.44 14.49 13.11
N SER A 96 -6.61 15.78 12.81
CA SER A 96 -5.82 16.47 11.80
C SER A 96 -5.02 17.62 12.43
N LEU A 97 -3.78 17.76 12.00
CA LEU A 97 -2.92 18.89 12.36
C LEU A 97 -3.11 20.00 11.34
N GLN A 98 -3.59 21.18 11.78
CA GLN A 98 -3.81 22.32 10.89
C GLN A 98 -2.51 23.09 10.59
N ASP A 99 -1.45 22.84 11.35
CA ASP A 99 -0.12 23.39 11.08
C ASP A 99 0.57 22.65 9.92
N GLN A 100 1.07 23.39 8.93
CA GLN A 100 1.84 22.83 7.80
C GLN A 100 3.32 22.54 8.13
N SER A 101 3.72 22.67 9.40
CA SER A 101 5.10 22.41 9.82
C SER A 101 5.39 20.91 9.84
N LEU A 102 6.32 20.46 8.99
CA LEU A 102 6.79 19.07 8.93
C LEU A 102 7.30 18.57 10.30
N GLN A 103 8.00 19.44 11.05
CA GLN A 103 8.47 19.11 12.40
C GLN A 103 7.29 18.84 13.35
N LYS A 104 6.22 19.64 13.27
CA LYS A 104 5.01 19.42 14.07
C LYS A 104 4.26 18.17 13.64
N GLN A 105 4.19 17.88 12.33
CA GLN A 105 3.60 16.63 11.82
C GLN A 105 4.34 15.41 12.40
N LEU A 106 5.67 15.35 12.28
CA LEU A 106 6.48 14.26 12.83
C LEU A 106 6.37 14.17 14.36
N LEU A 107 6.30 15.30 15.06
CA LEU A 107 6.14 15.34 16.51
C LEU A 107 4.78 14.79 16.97
N LEU A 108 3.69 15.16 16.28
CA LEU A 108 2.36 14.61 16.55
C LEU A 108 2.32 13.12 16.23
N ALA A 109 2.86 12.71 15.08
CA ALA A 109 2.88 11.31 14.68
C ALA A 109 3.68 10.46 15.69
N GLN A 110 4.85 10.93 16.11
CA GLN A 110 5.63 10.28 17.17
C GLN A 110 4.87 10.21 18.50
N TYR A 111 4.13 11.27 18.87
CA TYR A 111 3.29 11.25 20.07
C TYR A 111 2.22 10.16 20.01
N VAL A 112 1.55 10.00 18.86
CA VAL A 112 0.54 8.96 18.65
C VAL A 112 1.18 7.57 18.69
N LEU A 113 2.28 7.35 17.96
CA LEU A 113 3.03 6.09 18.00
C LEU A 113 3.50 5.71 19.40
N ASP A 114 3.89 6.70 20.22
CA ASP A 114 4.26 6.44 21.61
C ASP A 114 3.07 6.14 22.52
N THR A 115 1.89 6.67 22.20
CA THR A 115 0.68 6.57 23.01
C THR A 115 -0.05 5.25 22.79
N PHE A 116 -0.06 4.76 21.55
CA PHE A 116 -0.74 3.52 21.18
C PHE A 116 0.31 2.44 20.87
N THR A 117 0.38 1.40 21.69
CA THR A 117 1.51 0.43 21.68
C THR A 117 1.27 -0.82 20.84
N LYS A 118 0.04 -1.06 20.38
CA LYS A 118 -0.34 -2.22 19.56
C LYS A 118 -0.96 -1.72 18.25
N LEU A 119 -0.09 -1.21 17.38
CA LEU A 119 -0.48 -0.54 16.16
C LEU A 119 -0.30 -1.41 14.93
N SER A 120 -1.35 -1.44 14.12
CA SER A 120 -1.30 -1.74 12.70
C SER A 120 -1.38 -0.41 11.95
N ILE A 121 -0.43 -0.15 11.04
CA ILE A 121 -0.25 1.16 10.43
C ILE A 121 -0.48 1.10 8.93
N HIS A 122 -1.22 2.08 8.43
CA HIS A 122 -1.28 2.39 7.00
C HIS A 122 -0.57 3.73 6.80
N ALA A 123 0.55 3.73 6.08
CA ALA A 123 1.32 4.93 5.81
C ALA A 123 0.98 5.45 4.41
N ILE A 124 0.58 6.72 4.32
CA ILE A 124 0.13 7.35 3.09
C ILE A 124 0.91 8.65 2.95
N PHE A 125 1.63 8.78 1.85
CA PHE A 125 2.39 9.97 1.51
C PHE A 125 1.85 10.51 0.20
N SER A 126 1.45 11.78 0.24
CA SER A 126 0.94 12.49 -0.92
C SER A 126 1.65 13.84 -1.02
N GLU A 127 1.60 14.44 -2.20
CA GLU A 127 2.11 15.78 -2.40
C GLU A 127 1.50 16.79 -1.41
N PRO A 128 2.29 17.79 -0.95
CA PRO A 128 3.66 18.13 -1.32
C PRO A 128 4.73 17.59 -0.34
N ILE A 129 4.55 16.40 0.25
CA ILE A 129 5.52 15.85 1.19
C ILE A 129 6.89 15.63 0.54
N LEU A 130 7.96 16.01 1.24
CA LEU A 130 9.32 15.73 0.81
C LEU A 130 9.67 14.24 1.06
N PRO A 131 10.37 13.57 0.13
CA PRO A 131 10.84 12.18 0.32
C PRO A 131 11.66 11.99 1.61
N SER A 132 12.43 12.98 2.03
CA SER A 132 13.17 12.96 3.30
C SER A 132 12.26 12.83 4.52
N THR A 133 11.12 13.53 4.53
CA THR A 133 10.12 13.43 5.59
C THR A 133 9.44 12.08 5.60
N ALA A 134 9.12 11.53 4.42
CA ALA A 134 8.57 10.18 4.32
C ALA A 134 9.54 9.15 4.90
N LEU A 135 10.82 9.24 4.56
CA LEU A 135 11.87 8.38 5.11
C LEU A 135 11.99 8.51 6.64
N GLU A 136 11.96 9.73 7.17
CA GLU A 136 11.99 9.96 8.62
C GLU A 136 10.78 9.34 9.32
N PHE A 137 9.59 9.48 8.75
CA PHE A 137 8.38 8.88 9.32
C PHE A 137 8.43 7.35 9.29
N MET A 138 8.87 6.74 8.19
CA MET A 138 9.04 5.28 8.09
C MET A 138 10.04 4.76 9.12
N LYS A 139 11.16 5.46 9.32
CA LYS A 139 12.12 5.13 10.38
C LYS A 139 11.50 5.23 11.77
N LEU A 140 10.66 6.23 12.03
CA LEU A 140 9.95 6.34 13.31
C LEU A 140 9.05 5.12 13.55
N ILE A 141 8.30 4.67 12.55
CA ILE A 141 7.46 3.47 12.63
C ILE A 141 8.30 2.23 12.96
N ASN A 142 9.37 1.99 12.19
CA ASN A 142 10.23 0.82 12.33
C ASN A 142 10.99 0.81 13.66
N GLN A 143 11.45 1.97 14.15
CA GLN A 143 12.04 2.10 15.49
C GLN A 143 11.07 1.69 16.61
N LYS A 144 9.77 1.94 16.42
CA LYS A 144 8.72 1.53 17.36
C LYS A 144 8.28 0.08 17.18
N LYS A 145 8.81 -0.62 16.16
CA LYS A 145 8.43 -1.99 15.79
C LYS A 145 6.92 -2.13 15.57
N ALA A 146 6.26 -1.07 15.11
CA ALA A 146 4.86 -1.15 14.75
C ALA A 146 4.72 -1.88 13.41
N SER A 147 3.63 -2.63 13.24
CA SER A 147 3.39 -3.37 12.00
C SER A 147 2.84 -2.41 10.95
N ILE A 148 3.45 -2.40 9.76
CA ILE A 148 2.92 -1.66 8.62
C ILE A 148 2.08 -2.63 7.80
N GLN A 149 0.78 -2.37 7.72
CA GLN A 149 -0.14 -3.16 6.90
C GLN A 149 -0.07 -2.68 5.46
N SER A 150 -0.22 -1.38 5.22
CA SER A 150 -0.12 -0.82 3.88
C SER A 150 0.77 0.41 3.79
N PHE A 151 1.28 0.63 2.59
CA PHE A 151 2.08 1.78 2.22
C PHE A 151 1.57 2.33 0.89
N TYR A 152 1.23 3.61 0.87
CA TYR A 152 0.87 4.39 -0.32
C TYR A 152 1.85 5.54 -0.46
N TYR A 153 2.44 5.68 -1.64
CA TYR A 153 3.41 6.73 -1.92
C TYR A 153 3.14 7.36 -3.28
N ASP A 154 2.73 8.62 -3.25
CA ASP A 154 2.28 9.39 -4.39
C ASP A 154 3.00 10.73 -4.43
N ILE A 155 4.06 10.81 -5.23
CA ILE A 155 4.95 11.97 -5.30
C ILE A 155 5.45 12.17 -6.74
N ASP A 156 5.29 13.38 -7.27
CA ASP A 156 5.80 13.84 -8.57
C ASP A 156 7.19 14.50 -8.43
N SER A 157 8.07 13.92 -7.60
CA SER A 157 9.39 14.47 -7.32
C SER A 157 10.47 13.46 -7.70
N GLU A 158 11.37 13.86 -8.60
CA GLU A 158 12.56 13.10 -8.92
C GLU A 158 13.47 13.00 -7.68
N SER A 159 13.54 11.83 -7.06
CA SER A 159 14.44 11.62 -5.92
C SER A 159 15.04 10.22 -5.85
N SER A 160 16.03 9.96 -6.69
CA SER A 160 16.75 8.68 -6.74
C SER A 160 17.48 8.33 -5.42
N GLU A 161 17.78 9.29 -4.55
CA GLU A 161 18.46 9.04 -3.26
C GLU A 161 17.51 8.50 -2.18
N PHE A 162 16.35 9.13 -2.00
CA PHE A 162 15.47 8.82 -0.85
C PHE A 162 14.60 7.60 -1.10
N ILE A 163 14.18 7.40 -2.35
CA ILE A 163 13.25 6.34 -2.71
C ILE A 163 13.75 4.94 -2.35
N PRO A 164 14.97 4.50 -2.74
CA PRO A 164 15.46 3.18 -2.35
C PRO A 164 15.42 2.99 -0.83
N ARG A 165 15.79 4.04 -0.10
CA ARG A 165 15.84 4.03 1.36
C ARG A 165 14.45 3.94 1.96
N ILE A 166 13.43 4.57 1.36
CA ILE A 166 12.03 4.44 1.80
C ILE A 166 11.53 3.01 1.54
N LEU A 167 11.82 2.46 0.36
CA LEU A 167 11.43 1.09 0.01
C LEU A 167 12.12 0.04 0.90
N ASP A 168 13.36 0.28 1.30
CA ASP A 168 14.08 -0.57 2.25
C ASP A 168 13.40 -0.58 3.64
N GLU A 169 12.76 0.51 4.04
CA GLU A 169 11.95 0.57 5.26
C GLU A 169 10.57 -0.11 5.09
N CYS A 170 10.18 -0.49 3.87
CA CYS A 170 8.89 -1.13 3.55
C CYS A 170 8.97 -2.67 3.40
N ILE A 171 10.12 -3.29 3.67
CA ILE A 171 10.32 -4.73 3.43
C ILE A 171 9.35 -5.60 4.24
N GLU A 172 8.96 -5.16 5.44
CA GLU A 172 8.07 -5.89 6.35
C GLU A 172 6.59 -5.50 6.20
N VAL A 173 6.23 -4.75 5.15
CA VAL A 173 4.82 -4.43 4.84
C VAL A 173 4.08 -5.70 4.44
N THR A 174 2.94 -5.96 5.08
CA THR A 174 2.25 -7.25 4.95
C THR A 174 1.17 -7.26 3.87
N ASP A 175 0.37 -6.21 3.75
CA ASP A 175 -0.87 -6.23 2.98
C ASP A 175 -0.72 -5.60 1.60
N SER A 176 -0.33 -4.33 1.51
CA SER A 176 -0.21 -3.67 0.20
C SER A 176 0.85 -2.57 0.15
N ILE A 177 1.55 -2.51 -0.99
CA ILE A 177 2.42 -1.40 -1.37
C ILE A 177 1.86 -0.83 -2.67
N LEU A 178 1.52 0.45 -2.69
CA LEU A 178 1.09 1.18 -3.87
C LEU A 178 2.01 2.39 -4.07
N ILE A 179 2.67 2.43 -5.22
CA ILE A 179 3.64 3.46 -5.59
C ILE A 179 3.17 4.13 -6.87
N HIS A 180 2.89 5.42 -6.76
CA HIS A 180 2.61 6.33 -7.85
C HIS A 180 3.75 7.37 -7.86
N ALA A 181 4.80 7.12 -8.64
CA ALA A 181 5.94 8.02 -8.67
C ALA A 181 6.66 7.97 -10.01
N ASP A 182 7.18 9.13 -10.43
CA ASP A 182 8.03 9.24 -11.60
C ASP A 182 9.51 9.10 -11.19
N PHE A 183 10.16 8.05 -11.69
CA PHE A 183 11.58 7.78 -11.42
C PHE A 183 12.43 7.99 -12.68
N PRO A 184 13.69 8.41 -12.53
CA PRO A 184 14.63 8.46 -13.66
C PRO A 184 14.73 7.10 -14.38
N ASP A 185 14.88 7.12 -15.71
CA ASP A 185 14.87 5.90 -16.53
C ASP A 185 16.11 4.99 -16.29
N ASP A 186 17.20 5.56 -15.76
CA ASP A 186 18.43 4.84 -15.42
C ASP A 186 18.43 4.28 -13.99
N PHE A 187 17.43 4.62 -13.18
CA PHE A 187 17.27 4.10 -11.83
C PHE A 187 16.76 2.66 -11.89
N ILE A 188 17.41 1.74 -11.15
CA ILE A 188 16.95 0.36 -10.95
C ILE A 188 17.01 0.04 -9.46
N TYR A 189 15.88 -0.35 -8.89
CA TYR A 189 15.82 -0.80 -7.49
C TYR A 189 15.90 -2.32 -7.42
N THR A 190 16.88 -2.79 -6.65
CA THR A 190 16.98 -4.19 -6.24
C THR A 190 16.88 -4.24 -4.72
N PRO A 191 15.81 -4.82 -4.16
CA PRO A 191 15.64 -4.84 -2.72
C PRO A 191 16.69 -5.72 -2.05
N PRO A 192 17.15 -5.35 -0.83
CA PRO A 192 18.16 -6.11 -0.11
C PRO A 192 17.64 -7.47 0.38
N ARG A 193 16.31 -7.64 0.43
CA ARG A 193 15.61 -8.89 0.77
C ARG A 193 14.32 -9.00 -0.04
N PRO A 194 13.81 -10.21 -0.31
CA PRO A 194 12.56 -10.36 -1.03
C PRO A 194 11.37 -9.73 -0.30
N PHE A 195 10.58 -8.92 -1.00
CA PHE A 195 9.29 -8.47 -0.50
C PHE A 195 8.34 -9.66 -0.34
N LYS A 196 7.59 -9.67 0.75
CA LYS A 196 6.54 -10.67 1.04
C LYS A 196 5.16 -10.04 1.14
N VAL A 197 4.98 -8.85 0.57
CA VAL A 197 3.71 -8.15 0.56
C VAL A 197 2.67 -8.94 -0.24
N ARG A 198 1.42 -8.95 0.22
CA ARG A 198 0.33 -9.61 -0.49
C ARG A 198 0.08 -8.95 -1.85
N GLU A 199 0.18 -7.63 -1.94
CA GLU A 199 -0.09 -6.89 -3.17
C GLU A 199 0.92 -5.75 -3.40
N LEU A 200 1.51 -5.72 -4.58
CA LEU A 200 2.33 -4.61 -5.06
C LEU A 200 1.65 -3.96 -6.26
N ARG A 201 1.47 -2.65 -6.22
CA ARG A 201 0.96 -1.85 -7.32
C ARG A 201 1.93 -0.73 -7.64
N VAL A 202 2.29 -0.60 -8.91
CA VAL A 202 3.18 0.48 -9.38
C VAL A 202 2.58 1.10 -10.64
N SER A 203 2.45 2.43 -10.65
CA SER A 203 2.00 3.21 -11.80
C SER A 203 3.03 4.25 -12.23
N GLU A 204 2.77 4.91 -13.36
CA GLU A 204 3.67 5.88 -14.03
C GLU A 204 4.92 5.24 -14.64
N ARG A 205 6.14 5.63 -14.24
CA ARG A 205 7.37 5.05 -14.79
C ARG A 205 7.79 3.83 -13.97
N THR A 206 7.70 2.65 -14.59
CA THR A 206 7.96 1.36 -13.94
C THR A 206 9.32 0.74 -14.32
N ASN A 207 10.14 1.45 -15.11
CA ASN A 207 11.44 0.97 -15.61
C ASN A 207 12.41 0.58 -14.48
N TRP A 208 12.27 1.23 -13.33
CA TRP A 208 13.08 0.98 -12.14
C TRP A 208 12.80 -0.34 -11.43
N LEU A 209 11.62 -0.92 -11.66
CA LEU A 209 11.19 -2.10 -10.94
C LEU A 209 11.85 -3.35 -11.52
N ASN A 210 12.79 -3.95 -10.81
CA ASN A 210 13.28 -5.27 -11.21
C ASN A 210 12.24 -6.37 -10.89
N LEU A 211 11.34 -6.66 -11.83
CA LEU A 211 10.26 -7.65 -11.70
C LEU A 211 10.65 -8.97 -11.04
N GLU A 212 11.82 -9.52 -11.38
CA GLU A 212 12.29 -10.79 -10.83
C GLU A 212 12.50 -10.73 -9.32
N SER A 213 12.92 -9.56 -8.81
CA SER A 213 13.12 -9.33 -7.38
C SER A 213 11.80 -9.25 -6.59
N PHE A 214 10.67 -9.06 -7.28
CA PHE A 214 9.34 -8.91 -6.69
C PHE A 214 8.43 -10.12 -6.90
N MET A 215 8.89 -11.21 -7.53
CA MET A 215 8.08 -12.43 -7.73
C MET A 215 7.58 -13.07 -6.43
N ASN A 216 8.14 -12.71 -5.27
CA ASN A 216 7.66 -13.17 -3.97
C ASN A 216 6.40 -12.43 -3.47
N CYS A 217 6.01 -11.34 -4.13
CA CYS A 217 4.70 -10.73 -3.95
C CYS A 217 3.62 -11.67 -4.48
N ARG A 218 2.49 -11.80 -3.77
CA ARG A 218 1.39 -12.67 -4.22
C ARG A 218 0.66 -12.09 -5.43
N ARG A 219 0.51 -10.76 -5.47
CA ARG A 219 -0.12 -10.02 -6.56
C ARG A 219 0.75 -8.85 -6.98
N ILE A 220 0.89 -8.65 -8.28
CA ILE A 220 1.59 -7.50 -8.87
C ILE A 220 0.69 -6.85 -9.91
N SER A 221 0.44 -5.54 -9.78
CA SER A 221 -0.22 -4.74 -10.81
C SER A 221 0.69 -3.61 -11.26
N LEU A 222 0.97 -3.57 -12.55
CA LEU A 222 1.78 -2.54 -13.19
C LEU A 222 0.96 -1.74 -14.19
N GLN A 223 1.22 -0.44 -14.23
CA GLN A 223 0.79 0.42 -15.32
C GLN A 223 2.05 0.97 -15.98
N LEU A 224 2.35 0.54 -17.21
CA LEU A 224 3.53 1.00 -17.91
C LEU A 224 3.32 2.42 -18.42
N GLY A 225 4.30 3.29 -18.18
CA GLY A 225 4.39 4.59 -18.84
C GLY A 225 4.77 4.46 -20.32
N LYS A 226 4.60 5.55 -21.08
CA LYS A 226 4.86 5.60 -22.54
C LYS A 226 6.29 5.23 -22.94
N ASN A 227 7.26 5.38 -22.05
CA ASN A 227 8.68 5.17 -22.31
C ASN A 227 9.19 3.87 -21.67
N THR A 228 8.40 2.80 -21.66
CA THR A 228 8.84 1.54 -21.06
C THR A 228 10.02 0.94 -21.83
N ASN A 229 11.03 0.46 -21.10
CA ASN A 229 12.15 -0.28 -21.67
C ASN A 229 11.88 -1.79 -21.81
N ARG A 230 10.65 -2.23 -21.49
CA ARG A 230 10.24 -3.62 -21.53
C ARG A 230 10.00 -4.05 -22.98
N THR A 231 10.78 -5.05 -23.41
CA THR A 231 10.61 -5.69 -24.72
C THR A 231 9.85 -7.01 -24.59
N PRO A 232 9.30 -7.55 -25.68
CA PRO A 232 8.72 -8.89 -25.69
C PRO A 232 9.65 -9.96 -25.10
N GLN A 233 10.94 -9.87 -25.40
CA GLN A 233 11.96 -10.80 -24.88
C GLN A 233 12.14 -10.68 -23.37
N SER A 234 12.06 -9.46 -22.82
CA SER A 234 12.14 -9.24 -21.37
C SER A 234 10.95 -9.88 -20.63
N TRP A 235 9.74 -9.79 -21.21
CA TRP A 235 8.54 -10.44 -20.67
C TRP A 235 8.62 -11.96 -20.77
N ASN A 236 9.04 -12.48 -21.92
CA ASN A 236 9.22 -13.92 -22.11
C ASN A 236 10.20 -14.49 -21.09
N THR A 237 11.33 -13.81 -20.88
CA THR A 237 12.33 -14.17 -19.87
C THR A 237 11.72 -14.18 -18.46
N PHE A 238 10.99 -13.13 -18.09
CA PHE A 238 10.29 -13.06 -16.81
C PHE A 238 9.33 -14.23 -16.62
N PHE A 239 8.50 -14.55 -17.61
CA PHE A 239 7.54 -15.65 -17.51
C PHE A 239 8.21 -17.03 -17.42
N ARG A 240 9.29 -17.28 -18.18
CA ARG A 240 10.08 -18.52 -18.02
C ARG A 240 10.66 -18.63 -16.61
N ASN A 241 11.25 -17.55 -16.11
CA ASN A 241 11.83 -17.53 -14.76
C ASN A 241 10.75 -17.76 -13.69
N TRP A 242 9.57 -17.15 -13.84
CA TRP A 242 8.44 -17.37 -12.94
C TRP A 242 7.94 -18.82 -12.97
N LEU A 243 7.73 -19.42 -14.15
CA LEU A 243 7.28 -20.81 -14.33
C LEU A 243 8.21 -21.83 -13.66
N GLU A 244 9.52 -21.58 -13.73
CA GLU A 244 10.58 -22.42 -13.16
C GLU A 244 10.88 -22.14 -11.68
N SER A 245 10.31 -21.08 -11.11
CA SER A 245 10.52 -20.68 -9.72
C SER A 245 9.50 -21.29 -8.77
N ASP A 246 9.83 -21.35 -7.48
CA ASP A 246 8.90 -21.70 -6.38
C ASP A 246 8.26 -20.43 -5.74
N THR A 247 8.14 -19.35 -6.50
CA THR A 247 7.67 -18.05 -6.00
C THR A 247 6.16 -18.01 -5.74
N ARG A 248 5.72 -17.05 -4.93
CA ARG A 248 4.31 -16.90 -4.48
C ARG A 248 3.40 -16.12 -5.43
N LEU A 249 3.92 -15.64 -6.56
CA LEU A 249 3.13 -14.86 -7.51
C LEU A 249 1.99 -15.71 -8.09
N GLU A 250 0.76 -15.29 -7.81
CA GLU A 250 -0.48 -15.95 -8.25
C GLU A 250 -1.29 -15.07 -9.22
N ASP A 251 -1.09 -13.76 -9.17
CA ASP A 251 -1.83 -12.78 -9.96
C ASP A 251 -0.85 -11.70 -10.45
N PHE A 252 -0.84 -11.47 -11.76
CA PHE A 252 -0.06 -10.41 -12.38
C PHE A 252 -0.96 -9.68 -13.35
N SER A 253 -0.89 -8.35 -13.36
CA SER A 253 -1.52 -7.53 -14.40
C SER A 253 -0.60 -6.41 -14.81
N CYS A 254 -0.50 -6.15 -16.10
CA CYS A 254 0.31 -5.08 -16.67
C CYS A 254 -0.48 -4.37 -17.77
N ILE A 255 -0.74 -3.08 -17.60
CA ILE A 255 -1.47 -2.25 -18.57
C ILE A 255 -0.47 -1.53 -19.49
N TYR A 256 -0.86 -1.33 -20.75
CA TYR A 256 -0.11 -0.67 -21.84
C TYR A 256 0.93 -1.57 -22.52
N VAL A 257 0.52 -2.78 -22.90
CA VAL A 257 1.30 -3.63 -23.81
C VAL A 257 0.73 -3.54 -25.22
N GLU A 258 1.61 -3.33 -26.22
CA GLU A 258 1.20 -3.22 -27.62
C GLU A 258 0.57 -4.51 -28.16
N ASP A 259 -0.41 -4.35 -29.06
CA ASP A 259 -1.18 -5.44 -29.69
C ASP A 259 -0.30 -6.51 -30.35
N THR A 260 0.75 -6.09 -31.03
CA THR A 260 1.61 -6.97 -31.82
C THR A 260 2.57 -7.83 -31.01
N ASP A 261 2.72 -7.57 -29.71
CA ASP A 261 3.80 -8.16 -28.91
C ASP A 261 3.45 -9.51 -28.29
N PHE A 262 2.17 -9.82 -28.12
CA PHE A 262 1.75 -10.97 -27.32
C PHE A 262 2.31 -12.32 -27.83
N PRO A 263 2.26 -12.65 -29.14
CA PRO A 263 2.86 -13.89 -29.65
C PRO A 263 4.36 -14.01 -29.35
N LEU A 264 5.10 -12.89 -29.42
CA LEU A 264 6.54 -12.85 -29.11
C LEU A 264 6.80 -13.01 -27.62
N ILE A 265 5.91 -12.46 -26.79
CA ILE A 265 5.98 -12.55 -25.33
C ILE A 265 5.79 -13.99 -24.85
N VAL A 266 4.91 -14.76 -25.49
CA VAL A 266 4.57 -16.12 -25.05
C VAL A 266 5.28 -17.22 -25.84
N ASP A 267 6.19 -16.86 -26.75
CA ASP A 267 6.91 -17.81 -27.59
C ASP A 267 7.66 -18.87 -26.74
N GLY A 268 7.42 -20.13 -27.08
CA GLY A 268 8.00 -21.29 -26.40
C GLY A 268 7.52 -21.52 -24.96
N LEU A 269 6.46 -20.85 -24.48
CA LEU A 269 5.90 -21.08 -23.15
C LEU A 269 4.82 -22.18 -23.10
N SER A 270 4.17 -22.48 -24.23
CA SER A 270 3.12 -23.50 -24.32
C SER A 270 3.25 -24.36 -25.58
N ASN A 271 2.85 -25.62 -25.46
CA ASN A 271 2.81 -26.58 -26.58
C ASN A 271 1.47 -26.56 -27.33
N GLU A 272 0.41 -26.01 -26.72
CA GLU A 272 -0.95 -26.03 -27.29
C GLU A 272 -1.22 -24.86 -28.23
N GLY A 273 -0.28 -23.91 -28.33
CA GLY A 273 -0.46 -22.65 -29.06
C GLY A 273 -1.36 -21.66 -28.33
N THR A 274 -1.52 -20.49 -28.95
CA THR A 274 -2.37 -19.40 -28.45
C THR A 274 -3.84 -19.68 -28.73
N LYS A 275 -4.68 -19.49 -27.69
CA LYS A 275 -6.14 -19.52 -27.77
C LYS A 275 -6.64 -18.09 -27.89
N GLU A 276 -7.73 -17.88 -28.61
CA GLU A 276 -8.30 -16.55 -28.84
C GLU A 276 -9.82 -16.51 -28.67
N ARG A 277 -10.35 -15.34 -28.31
CA ARG A 277 -11.78 -15.04 -28.24
C ARG A 277 -12.06 -13.63 -28.75
N PHE A 278 -13.30 -13.41 -29.21
CA PHE A 278 -13.80 -12.10 -29.65
C PHE A 278 -12.97 -11.45 -30.76
N GLY A 279 -12.47 -12.26 -31.71
CA GLY A 279 -11.67 -11.76 -32.82
C GLY A 279 -10.32 -11.20 -32.38
N GLY A 280 -9.68 -11.84 -31.39
CA GLY A 280 -8.35 -11.47 -30.87
C GLY A 280 -8.36 -10.43 -29.77
N ALA A 281 -9.53 -9.96 -29.31
CA ALA A 281 -9.58 -9.03 -28.17
C ALA A 281 -9.13 -9.68 -26.85
N GLU A 282 -9.25 -11.01 -26.76
CA GLU A 282 -8.68 -11.83 -25.70
C GLU A 282 -7.84 -12.95 -26.30
N GLU A 283 -6.60 -13.06 -25.87
CA GLU A 283 -5.68 -14.12 -26.27
C GLU A 283 -5.05 -14.72 -25.03
N TRP A 284 -4.82 -16.03 -25.00
CA TRP A 284 -4.14 -16.64 -23.86
C TRP A 284 -3.49 -17.97 -24.19
N ILE A 285 -2.55 -18.38 -23.34
CA ILE A 285 -1.99 -19.72 -23.31
C ILE A 285 -2.21 -20.34 -21.93
N ASP A 286 -2.48 -21.65 -21.92
CA ASP A 286 -2.43 -22.43 -20.69
C ASP A 286 -0.98 -22.82 -20.42
N VAL A 287 -0.55 -22.65 -19.17
CA VAL A 287 0.78 -23.00 -18.68
C VAL A 287 0.69 -23.77 -17.36
N LYS A 288 1.71 -24.58 -17.10
CA LYS A 288 1.83 -25.37 -15.87
C LYS A 288 3.18 -25.08 -15.23
N ARG A 289 3.18 -24.70 -13.96
CA ARG A 289 4.42 -24.51 -13.19
C ARG A 289 5.06 -25.85 -12.84
N ARG A 290 6.31 -25.81 -12.40
CA ARG A 290 7.06 -26.99 -11.94
C ARG A 290 6.36 -27.78 -10.83
N ASP A 291 5.66 -27.09 -9.92
CA ASP A 291 4.90 -27.70 -8.83
C ASP A 291 3.56 -28.35 -9.30
N GLY A 292 3.24 -28.21 -10.58
CA GLY A 292 2.03 -28.75 -11.20
C GLY A 292 0.81 -27.84 -11.12
N SER A 293 0.91 -26.65 -10.54
CA SER A 293 -0.16 -25.66 -10.54
C SER A 293 -0.42 -25.11 -11.95
N GLU A 294 -1.70 -24.86 -12.27
CA GLU A 294 -2.15 -24.46 -13.60
C GLU A 294 -2.54 -22.98 -13.64
N PHE A 295 -2.00 -22.28 -14.63
CA PHE A 295 -2.17 -20.85 -14.83
C PHE A 295 -2.49 -20.54 -16.29
N VAL A 296 -2.94 -19.32 -16.49
CA VAL A 296 -3.15 -18.71 -17.80
C VAL A 296 -2.27 -17.47 -17.89
N ILE A 297 -1.47 -17.38 -18.94
CA ILE A 297 -0.83 -16.13 -19.36
C ILE A 297 -1.68 -15.60 -20.50
N GLY A 298 -2.34 -14.47 -20.26
CA GLY A 298 -3.33 -13.93 -21.18
C GLY A 298 -3.12 -12.45 -21.48
N ARG A 299 -3.85 -12.01 -22.48
CA ARG A 299 -3.94 -10.65 -22.97
C ARG A 299 -5.41 -10.30 -23.10
N SER A 300 -5.77 -9.11 -22.65
CA SER A 300 -7.09 -8.51 -22.91
C SER A 300 -6.86 -7.05 -23.26
N LEU A 301 -7.29 -6.63 -24.45
CA LEU A 301 -7.03 -5.28 -24.97
C LEU A 301 -5.53 -4.95 -24.90
N ASN A 302 -5.17 -3.90 -24.16
CA ASN A 302 -3.80 -3.43 -23.94
C ASN A 302 -3.17 -3.95 -22.65
N ALA A 303 -3.71 -5.01 -22.04
CA ALA A 303 -3.23 -5.54 -20.77
C ALA A 303 -2.78 -7.01 -20.90
N ILE A 304 -1.64 -7.33 -20.29
CA ILE A 304 -1.19 -8.71 -20.08
C ILE A 304 -1.46 -9.12 -18.63
N HIS A 305 -1.85 -10.37 -18.43
CA HIS A 305 -2.13 -10.90 -17.11
C HIS A 305 -1.63 -12.33 -16.91
N ILE A 306 -1.35 -12.67 -15.65
CA ILE A 306 -1.24 -14.04 -15.17
C ILE A 306 -2.41 -14.27 -14.22
N TRP A 307 -3.21 -15.31 -14.47
CA TRP A 307 -4.23 -15.75 -13.53
C TRP A 307 -4.12 -17.24 -13.26
N THR A 308 -4.56 -17.66 -12.07
CA THR A 308 -4.89 -19.07 -11.86
C THR A 308 -5.95 -19.49 -12.88
N LYS A 309 -5.87 -20.74 -13.37
CA LYS A 309 -6.85 -21.25 -14.35
C LYS A 309 -8.30 -21.11 -13.88
N GLN A 310 -8.54 -21.31 -12.58
CA GLN A 310 -9.86 -21.12 -11.99
C GLN A 310 -10.34 -19.66 -12.03
N ALA A 311 -9.46 -18.69 -11.75
CA ALA A 311 -9.81 -17.27 -11.83
C ALA A 311 -10.13 -16.85 -13.27
N HIS A 312 -9.35 -17.34 -14.24
CA HIS A 312 -9.62 -17.10 -15.67
C HIS A 312 -10.97 -17.68 -16.11
N LEU A 313 -11.31 -18.92 -15.74
CA LEU A 313 -12.61 -19.51 -16.06
C LEU A 313 -13.79 -18.72 -15.48
N LYS A 314 -13.65 -18.22 -14.24
CA LYS A 314 -14.66 -17.34 -13.63
C LYS A 314 -14.80 -16.02 -14.39
N HIS A 315 -13.68 -15.47 -14.87
CA HIS A 315 -13.68 -14.27 -15.68
C HIS A 315 -14.47 -14.47 -16.98
N LEU A 316 -14.18 -15.56 -17.72
CA LEU A 316 -14.86 -15.90 -18.96
C LEU A 316 -16.38 -16.08 -18.78
N LEU A 317 -16.79 -16.78 -17.72
CA LEU A 317 -18.22 -16.98 -17.40
C LEU A 317 -18.93 -15.65 -17.12
N LYS A 318 -18.30 -14.76 -16.34
CA LYS A 318 -18.87 -13.44 -16.03
C LYS A 318 -19.06 -12.59 -17.29
N GLN A 319 -18.14 -12.69 -18.25
CA GLN A 319 -18.29 -11.98 -19.51
C GLN A 319 -19.43 -12.53 -20.37
N GLU A 320 -19.64 -13.85 -20.39
CA GLU A 320 -20.78 -14.46 -21.08
C GLU A 320 -22.11 -13.97 -20.51
N GLU A 321 -22.24 -13.95 -19.18
CA GLU A 321 -23.43 -13.42 -18.50
C GLU A 321 -23.71 -11.96 -18.88
N LEU A 322 -22.67 -11.12 -18.97
CA LEU A 322 -22.80 -9.72 -19.37
C LEU A 322 -23.22 -9.56 -20.83
N LEU A 323 -22.83 -10.47 -21.72
CA LEU A 323 -23.24 -10.46 -23.12
C LEU A 323 -24.71 -10.86 -23.28
N PHE A 324 -25.21 -11.82 -22.48
CA PHE A 324 -26.62 -12.22 -22.52
C PHE A 324 -27.59 -11.17 -21.96
N MET A 325 -27.11 -10.21 -21.17
CA MET A 325 -27.93 -9.12 -20.63
C MET A 325 -28.05 -7.91 -21.57
N ARG A 326 -27.37 -7.90 -22.72
CA ARG A 326 -27.40 -6.81 -23.71
C ARG A 326 -28.30 -7.16 -24.88
#